data_AF-A0A939ZF23-F1
#
_entry.id   AF-A0A939ZF23-F1
#
_cell.length_a   1.000
_cell.length_b   1.000
_cell.length_c   1.000
_cell.angle_alpha   90.00
_cell.angle_beta   90.00
_cell.angle_gamma   90.00
#
_symmetry.space_group_name_H-M   'P 1'
#
loop_
_entity.id
_entity.type
_entity.pdbx_description
1 polymer ?
#
loop_
_entity_poly.entity_id
_entity_poly.type
_entity_poly.pdbx_seq_one_letter_code
_entity_poly.pdbx_strand_id
1 'polypeptide(L)'
;MFNSEIRKIVGNRMRKRRKELKLSLQYVADKLEVSASTVQRYESGTIDNTKKLVIESVAEVLHVTPEWLRAETDMIESDYSDPALAKIEDLFQELIADYPLQVDDPTASEFSRDLLLYLLMVMKRFNKQFVFAIRQYSSGNEKFAKALEMDSPEEFNNAMFHREITRSINDLKEVVETLDDYASNKDYCKRHIKSMISDINVLLSEKEPDEQ
;
A
#
# COMPACT_ATOMS: atom_id res chain seq x y z
N MET A 1 -20.46 22.65 31.33
CA MET A 1 -21.20 21.50 30.74
C MET A 1 -20.86 21.30 29.26
N PHE A 2 -20.87 22.34 28.42
CA PHE A 2 -20.57 22.25 26.98
C PHE A 2 -19.28 21.50 26.58
N ASN A 3 -18.19 21.68 27.33
CA ASN A 3 -16.89 21.09 26.96
C ASN A 3 -16.82 19.56 27.14
N SER A 4 -17.63 18.99 28.05
CA SER A 4 -17.63 17.53 28.27
C SER A 4 -18.40 16.77 27.20
N GLU A 5 -19.39 17.40 26.57
CA GLU A 5 -20.24 16.77 25.56
C GLU A 5 -19.52 16.72 24.21
N ILE A 6 -18.85 17.82 23.84
CA ILE A 6 -17.97 17.89 22.68
C ILE A 6 -16.87 16.82 22.77
N ARG A 7 -16.22 16.67 23.93
CA ARG A 7 -15.19 15.63 24.15
C ARG A 7 -15.72 14.21 23.91
N LYS A 8 -16.96 13.93 24.30
CA LYS A 8 -17.59 12.62 24.06
C LYS A 8 -17.92 12.42 22.58
N ILE A 9 -18.39 13.46 21.88
CA ILE A 9 -18.69 13.39 20.44
C ILE A 9 -17.40 13.10 19.65
N VAL A 10 -16.34 13.88 19.90
CA VAL A 10 -15.01 13.68 19.31
C VAL A 10 -14.51 12.26 19.60
N GLY A 11 -14.52 11.85 20.87
CA GLY A 11 -14.07 10.53 21.29
C GLY A 11 -14.84 9.38 20.63
N ASN A 12 -16.16 9.53 20.45
CA ASN A 12 -16.98 8.56 19.75
C ASN A 12 -16.63 8.48 18.26
N ARG A 13 -16.39 9.61 17.58
CA ARG A 13 -15.94 9.64 16.17
C ARG A 13 -14.55 9.02 16.01
N MET A 14 -13.61 9.34 16.89
CA MET A 14 -12.29 8.69 16.96
C MET A 14 -12.42 7.17 17.05
N ARG A 15 -13.21 6.69 18.03
CA ARG A 15 -13.40 5.25 18.26
C ARG A 15 -14.08 4.55 17.10
N LYS A 16 -15.09 5.19 16.51
CA LYS A 16 -15.81 4.67 15.35
C LYS A 16 -14.84 4.50 14.18
N ARG A 17 -14.13 5.56 13.82
CA ARG A 17 -13.19 5.56 12.68
C ARG A 17 -12.03 4.60 12.87
N ARG A 18 -11.42 4.56 14.07
CA ARG A 18 -10.35 3.58 14.37
C ARG A 18 -10.81 2.14 14.16
N LYS A 19 -12.05 1.81 14.58
CA LYS A 19 -12.62 0.47 14.38
C LYS A 19 -12.95 0.18 12.93
N GLU A 20 -13.45 1.16 12.18
CA GLU A 20 -13.66 1.04 10.72
C GLU A 20 -12.33 0.72 10.02
N LEU A 21 -11.27 1.42 10.39
CA LEU A 21 -9.89 1.19 9.93
C LEU A 21 -9.22 -0.05 10.54
N LYS A 22 -9.94 -0.86 11.35
CA LYS A 22 -9.40 -2.06 12.02
C LYS A 22 -8.05 -1.79 12.72
N LEU A 23 -7.84 -0.59 13.23
CA LEU A 23 -6.60 -0.18 13.91
C LEU A 23 -6.70 -0.54 15.39
N SER A 24 -5.59 -1.06 15.94
CA SER A 24 -5.49 -1.33 17.37
C SER A 24 -5.35 -0.01 18.15
N LEU A 25 -5.68 -0.04 19.45
CA LEU A 25 -5.39 1.12 20.31
C LEU A 25 -3.89 1.41 20.36
N GLN A 26 -3.06 0.37 20.32
CA GLN A 26 -1.60 0.50 20.34
C GLN A 26 -1.09 1.20 19.08
N TYR A 27 -1.59 0.82 17.90
CA TYR A 27 -1.21 1.46 16.64
C TYR A 27 -1.40 2.98 16.65
N VAL A 28 -2.60 3.42 17.05
CA VAL A 28 -2.91 4.85 17.15
C VAL A 28 -2.07 5.52 18.23
N ALA A 29 -1.75 4.81 19.30
CA ALA A 29 -0.92 5.33 20.39
C ALA A 29 0.53 5.56 19.95
N ASP A 30 1.10 4.59 19.23
CA ASP A 30 2.47 4.65 18.70
C ASP A 30 2.60 5.82 17.72
N LYS A 31 1.64 5.98 16.81
CA LYS A 31 1.61 7.09 15.83
C LYS A 31 1.42 8.47 16.47
N LEU A 32 0.71 8.54 17.60
CA LEU A 32 0.49 9.79 18.34
C LEU A 32 1.57 10.06 19.40
N GLU A 33 2.57 9.17 19.55
CA GLU A 33 3.60 9.22 20.59
C GLU A 33 3.00 9.31 22.02
N VAL A 34 1.91 8.60 22.27
CA VAL A 34 1.25 8.54 23.59
C VAL A 34 1.05 7.09 24.04
N SER A 35 0.67 6.89 25.31
CA SER A 35 0.27 5.56 25.77
C SER A 35 -1.09 5.14 25.20
N ALA A 36 -1.32 3.83 25.01
CA ALA A 36 -2.63 3.29 24.64
C ALA A 36 -3.74 3.68 25.62
N SER A 37 -3.41 3.87 26.92
CA SER A 37 -4.33 4.39 27.92
C SER A 37 -4.76 5.84 27.63
N THR A 38 -3.87 6.66 27.07
CA THR A 38 -4.18 8.03 26.64
C THR A 38 -5.17 8.02 25.49
N VAL A 39 -4.96 7.16 24.47
CA VAL A 39 -5.90 7.01 23.35
C VAL A 39 -7.28 6.55 23.84
N GLN A 40 -7.33 5.57 24.74
CA GLN A 40 -8.60 5.12 25.34
C GLN A 40 -9.32 6.25 26.10
N ARG A 41 -8.58 7.11 26.81
CA ARG A 41 -9.14 8.28 27.49
C ARG A 41 -9.61 9.36 26.53
N TYR A 42 -8.92 9.56 25.40
CA TYR A 42 -9.39 10.41 24.31
C TYR A 42 -10.70 9.87 23.71
N GLU A 43 -10.79 8.57 23.41
CA GLU A 43 -12.00 7.94 22.87
C GLU A 43 -13.20 8.00 23.82
N SER A 44 -12.96 7.96 25.14
CA SER A 44 -14.03 8.08 26.15
C SER A 44 -14.38 9.53 26.51
N GLY A 45 -13.63 10.51 26.00
CA GLY A 45 -13.79 11.93 26.35
C GLY A 45 -13.45 12.25 27.81
N THR A 46 -12.71 11.38 28.50
CA THR A 46 -12.34 11.55 29.93
C THR A 46 -11.18 12.52 30.13
N ILE A 47 -10.35 12.70 29.11
CA ILE A 47 -9.33 13.76 29.03
C ILE A 47 -9.62 14.68 27.85
N ASP A 48 -8.95 15.82 27.81
CA ASP A 48 -9.17 16.84 26.80
C ASP A 48 -8.65 16.42 25.42
N ASN A 49 -9.56 16.08 24.51
CA ASN A 49 -9.28 15.69 23.12
C ASN A 49 -9.62 16.79 22.11
N THR A 50 -10.07 17.97 22.56
CA THR A 50 -10.52 19.08 21.68
C THR A 50 -9.40 20.08 21.38
N LYS A 51 -8.19 19.85 21.90
CA LYS A 51 -7.03 20.71 21.61
C LYS A 51 -6.69 20.60 20.13
N LYS A 52 -6.41 21.74 19.49
CA LYS A 52 -6.08 21.81 18.05
C LYS A 52 -5.03 20.77 17.64
N LEU A 53 -3.89 20.74 18.32
CA LEU A 53 -2.82 19.78 18.03
C LEU A 53 -3.27 18.32 18.16
N VAL A 54 -4.06 17.99 19.19
CA VAL A 54 -4.55 16.61 19.38
C VAL A 54 -5.52 16.23 18.27
N ILE A 55 -6.42 17.13 17.89
CA ILE A 55 -7.36 16.91 16.80
C ILE A 55 -6.63 16.73 15.47
N GLU A 56 -5.64 17.58 15.16
CA GLU A 56 -4.87 17.50 13.92
C GLU A 56 -4.10 16.18 13.83
N SER A 57 -3.34 15.81 14.87
CA SER A 57 -2.60 14.54 14.88
C SER A 57 -3.52 13.32 14.82
N VAL A 58 -4.65 13.34 15.52
CA VAL A 58 -5.62 12.23 15.48
C VAL A 58 -6.31 12.14 14.11
N ALA A 59 -6.64 13.28 13.51
CA ALA A 59 -7.28 13.34 12.21
C ALA A 59 -6.36 12.76 11.12
N GLU A 60 -5.07 13.10 11.18
CA GLU A 60 -4.02 12.53 10.34
C GLU A 60 -3.93 11.00 10.50
N VAL A 61 -3.77 10.50 11.72
CA VAL A 61 -3.66 9.04 11.99
C VAL A 61 -4.91 8.26 11.62
N LEU A 62 -6.09 8.90 11.64
CA LEU A 62 -7.36 8.27 11.27
C LEU A 62 -7.79 8.57 9.82
N HIS A 63 -6.93 9.24 9.05
CA HIS A 63 -7.19 9.69 7.68
C HIS A 63 -8.58 10.32 7.54
N VAL A 64 -8.86 11.33 8.36
CA VAL A 64 -10.10 12.13 8.32
C VAL A 64 -9.77 13.60 8.44
N THR A 65 -10.71 14.48 8.11
CA THR A 65 -10.52 15.91 8.36
C THR A 65 -10.69 16.25 9.85
N PRO A 66 -9.94 17.22 10.37
CA PRO A 66 -10.16 17.80 11.70
C PRO A 66 -11.62 18.24 11.94
N GLU A 67 -12.28 18.78 10.92
CA GLU A 67 -13.67 19.25 10.92
C GLU A 67 -14.65 18.10 11.13
N TRP A 68 -14.41 16.96 10.47
CA TRP A 68 -15.18 15.75 10.71
C TRP A 68 -14.96 15.25 12.13
N LEU A 69 -13.72 15.25 12.64
CA LEU A 69 -13.45 14.78 13.99
C LEU A 69 -14.17 15.62 15.06
N ARG A 70 -14.26 16.94 14.84
CA ARG A 70 -14.97 17.90 15.71
C ARG A 70 -16.50 17.89 15.57
N ALA A 71 -17.05 17.09 14.67
CA ALA A 71 -18.48 17.10 14.33
C ALA A 71 -19.00 18.42 13.74
N GLU A 72 -18.13 19.15 13.04
CA GLU A 72 -18.50 20.35 12.27
C GLU A 72 -19.07 19.97 10.89
N THR A 73 -18.77 18.76 10.40
CA THR A 73 -19.34 18.15 9.20
C THR A 73 -19.67 16.67 9.43
N ASP A 74 -20.70 16.15 8.75
CA ASP A 74 -21.02 14.72 8.74
C ASP A 74 -20.38 13.98 7.55
N MET A 75 -19.82 14.71 6.59
CA MET A 75 -19.10 14.12 5.46
C MET A 75 -17.70 13.69 5.91
N ILE A 76 -17.45 12.37 5.86
CA ILE A 76 -16.10 11.83 5.98
C ILE A 76 -15.40 12.16 4.66
N GLU A 77 -14.71 13.29 4.62
CA GLU A 77 -13.65 13.52 3.64
C GLU A 77 -12.45 12.71 4.11
N SER A 78 -12.48 11.40 3.83
CA SER A 78 -11.32 10.52 3.97
C SER A 78 -10.94 10.02 2.58
N ASP A 79 -9.67 10.19 2.21
CA ASP A 79 -9.16 9.64 0.96
C ASP A 79 -9.13 8.10 0.95
N TYR A 80 -9.36 7.46 2.11
CA TYR A 80 -9.30 6.00 2.27
C TYR A 80 -10.57 5.42 2.92
N SER A 81 -11.36 4.68 2.13
CA SER A 81 -12.42 3.80 2.65
C SER A 81 -11.89 2.42 3.06
N ASP A 82 -10.71 2.03 2.57
CA ASP A 82 -10.06 0.75 2.83
C ASP A 82 -8.95 0.88 3.89
N PRO A 83 -9.06 0.20 5.04
CA PRO A 83 -8.03 0.14 6.07
C PRO A 83 -6.65 -0.33 5.61
N ALA A 84 -6.58 -1.16 4.56
CA ALA A 84 -5.33 -1.66 4.03
C ALA A 84 -4.56 -0.56 3.30
N LEU A 85 -5.26 0.34 2.59
CA LEU A 85 -4.63 1.44 1.86
C LEU A 85 -3.99 2.46 2.81
N ALA A 86 -4.66 2.79 3.92
CA ALA A 86 -4.11 3.63 4.99
C ALA A 86 -2.78 3.07 5.53
N LYS A 87 -2.72 1.76 5.81
CA LYS A 87 -1.49 1.11 6.28
C LYS A 87 -0.39 1.09 5.23
N ILE A 88 -0.73 0.93 3.95
CA ILE A 88 0.24 0.99 2.85
C ILE A 88 0.85 2.39 2.77
N GLU A 89 0.03 3.43 2.86
CA GLU A 89 0.51 4.81 2.86
C GLU A 89 1.42 5.09 4.05
N ASP A 90 1.00 4.72 5.27
CA ASP A 90 1.80 4.88 6.48
C ASP A 90 3.17 4.20 6.37
N LEU A 91 3.20 2.94 5.95
CA LEU A 91 4.45 2.19 5.73
C LEU A 91 5.31 2.83 4.64
N PHE A 92 4.69 3.39 3.60
CA PHE A 92 5.42 4.05 2.52
C PHE A 92 6.09 5.34 3.01
N GLN A 93 5.42 6.13 3.84
CA GLN A 93 6.00 7.32 4.46
C GLN A 93 7.15 6.97 5.41
N GLU A 94 6.98 5.92 6.22
CA GLU A 94 8.04 5.39 7.09
C GLU A 94 9.28 4.97 6.29
N LEU A 95 9.09 4.16 5.23
CA LEU A 95 10.17 3.71 4.35
C LEU A 95 10.90 4.88 3.68
N ILE A 96 10.18 5.92 3.24
CA ILE A 96 10.81 7.11 2.65
C ILE A 96 11.65 7.85 3.70
N ALA A 97 11.15 7.97 4.93
CA ALA A 97 11.85 8.65 6.03
C ALA A 97 13.14 7.94 6.46
N ASP A 98 13.26 6.63 6.22
CA ASP A 98 14.47 5.86 6.47
C ASP A 98 15.63 6.22 5.52
N TYR A 99 15.37 6.91 4.40
CA TYR A 99 16.40 7.27 3.43
C TYR A 99 17.02 8.66 3.67
N PRO A 100 18.35 8.80 3.53
CA PRO A 100 19.33 7.74 3.30
C PRO A 100 19.47 6.85 4.55
N LEU A 101 19.71 5.56 4.33
CA LEU A 101 19.88 4.60 5.42
C LEU A 101 21.05 5.01 6.32
N GLN A 102 20.91 4.80 7.63
CA GLN A 102 21.94 5.09 8.63
C GLN A 102 23.07 4.06 8.61
N VAL A 103 23.81 4.00 7.50
CA VAL A 103 24.94 3.10 7.26
C VAL A 103 26.10 3.87 6.63
N ASP A 104 27.33 3.41 6.89
CA ASP A 104 28.54 4.08 6.38
C ASP A 104 28.71 3.94 4.85
N ASP A 105 28.08 2.93 4.25
CA ASP A 105 28.18 2.64 2.82
C ASP A 105 27.03 3.34 2.05
N PRO A 106 27.27 4.49 1.40
CA PRO A 106 26.22 5.20 0.65
C PRO A 106 25.69 4.35 -0.51
N THR A 107 26.50 3.42 -1.02
CA THR A 107 26.10 2.57 -2.13
C THR A 107 25.11 1.49 -1.71
N ALA A 108 25.06 1.14 -0.43
CA ALA A 108 24.03 0.27 0.13
C ALA A 108 22.68 0.99 0.24
N SER A 109 22.69 2.28 0.63
CA SER A 109 21.48 3.10 0.63
C SER A 109 20.93 3.31 -0.79
N GLU A 110 21.79 3.52 -1.79
CA GLU A 110 21.38 3.59 -3.19
C GLU A 110 20.75 2.28 -3.67
N PHE A 111 21.40 1.15 -3.38
CA PHE A 111 20.88 -0.18 -3.75
C PHE A 111 19.49 -0.44 -3.16
N SER A 112 19.32 -0.20 -1.86
CA SER A 112 18.03 -0.41 -1.18
C SER A 112 16.92 0.48 -1.76
N ARG A 113 17.22 1.75 -2.03
CA ARG A 113 16.26 2.67 -2.65
C ARG A 113 15.88 2.22 -4.07
N ASP A 114 16.85 1.82 -4.88
CA ASP A 114 16.62 1.37 -6.25
C ASP A 114 15.81 0.05 -6.24
N LEU A 115 16.07 -0.85 -5.29
CA LEU A 115 15.27 -2.06 -5.08
C LEU A 115 13.82 -1.75 -4.72
N LEU A 116 13.57 -0.82 -3.79
CA LEU A 116 12.22 -0.38 -3.43
C LEU A 116 11.48 0.17 -4.66
N LEU A 117 12.14 1.04 -5.44
CA LEU A 117 11.58 1.57 -6.67
C LEU A 117 11.19 0.44 -7.63
N TYR A 118 12.08 -0.52 -7.87
CA TYR A 118 11.80 -1.64 -8.76
C TYR A 118 10.61 -2.48 -8.30
N LEU A 119 10.52 -2.83 -7.01
CA LEU A 119 9.41 -3.60 -6.45
C LEU A 119 8.06 -2.90 -6.65
N LEU A 120 8.00 -1.58 -6.47
CA LEU A 120 6.79 -0.78 -6.72
C LEU A 120 6.40 -0.80 -8.21
N MET A 121 7.38 -0.75 -9.10
CA MET A 121 7.14 -0.85 -10.55
C MET A 121 6.63 -2.23 -10.95
N VAL A 122 7.20 -3.31 -10.37
CA VAL A 122 6.73 -4.68 -10.56
C VAL A 122 5.28 -4.82 -10.09
N MET A 123 4.95 -4.29 -8.90
CA MET A 123 3.58 -4.30 -8.39
C MET A 123 2.61 -3.50 -9.27
N LYS A 124 3.03 -2.34 -9.77
CA LYS A 124 2.22 -1.53 -10.71
C LYS A 124 1.92 -2.30 -11.99
N ARG A 125 2.92 -2.99 -12.56
CA ARG A 125 2.74 -3.81 -13.76
C ARG A 125 1.88 -5.03 -13.47
N PHE A 126 2.14 -5.73 -12.36
CA PHE A 126 1.33 -6.86 -11.92
C PHE A 126 -0.14 -6.49 -11.81
N ASN A 127 -0.49 -5.35 -11.20
CA ASN A 127 -1.88 -4.91 -11.10
C ASN A 127 -2.54 -4.75 -12.48
N LYS A 128 -1.84 -4.18 -13.46
CA LYS A 128 -2.34 -4.09 -14.84
C LYS A 128 -2.59 -5.47 -15.46
N GLN A 129 -1.60 -6.36 -15.37
CA GLN A 129 -1.69 -7.73 -15.90
C GLN A 129 -2.78 -8.54 -15.21
N PHE A 130 -2.88 -8.43 -13.89
CA PHE A 130 -3.85 -9.13 -13.07
C PHE A 130 -5.28 -8.70 -13.41
N VAL A 131 -5.54 -7.39 -13.53
CA VAL A 131 -6.85 -6.87 -13.95
C VAL A 131 -7.20 -7.37 -15.35
N PHE A 132 -6.27 -7.33 -16.30
CA PHE A 132 -6.49 -7.85 -17.65
C PHE A 132 -6.81 -9.35 -17.63
N ALA A 133 -6.00 -10.13 -16.93
CA ALA A 133 -6.15 -11.58 -16.83
C ALA A 133 -7.48 -11.99 -16.19
N ILE A 134 -7.90 -11.32 -15.10
CA ILE A 134 -9.22 -11.55 -14.50
C ILE A 134 -10.34 -11.22 -15.48
N ARG A 135 -10.26 -10.09 -16.19
CA ARG A 135 -11.31 -9.70 -17.15
C ARG A 135 -11.44 -10.68 -18.31
N GLN A 136 -10.32 -11.18 -18.84
CA GLN A 136 -10.33 -12.01 -20.04
C GLN A 136 -10.45 -13.51 -19.75
N TYR A 137 -9.97 -13.97 -18.60
CA TYR A 137 -9.78 -15.40 -18.33
C TYR A 137 -10.42 -15.85 -17.01
N SER A 138 -11.37 -15.11 -16.44
CA SER A 138 -12.13 -15.57 -15.25
C SER A 138 -13.25 -16.56 -15.57
N SER A 139 -13.83 -16.51 -16.77
CA SER A 139 -14.89 -17.41 -17.22
C SER A 139 -15.08 -17.31 -18.74
N GLY A 140 -15.85 -18.25 -19.33
CA GLY A 140 -16.07 -18.32 -20.78
C GLY A 140 -14.89 -18.94 -21.53
N ASN A 141 -14.70 -18.53 -22.79
CA ASN A 141 -13.64 -18.98 -23.69
C ASN A 141 -13.74 -20.43 -24.20
N GLU A 142 -14.93 -21.02 -24.17
CA GLU A 142 -15.18 -22.40 -24.64
C GLU A 142 -14.77 -22.59 -26.10
N LYS A 143 -14.99 -21.56 -26.93
CA LYS A 143 -14.61 -21.58 -28.35
C LYS A 143 -13.09 -21.62 -28.54
N PHE A 144 -12.34 -20.87 -27.72
CA PHE A 144 -10.87 -20.85 -27.79
C PHE A 144 -10.27 -22.14 -27.24
N ALA A 145 -10.77 -22.62 -26.10
CA ALA A 145 -10.35 -23.90 -25.53
C ALA A 145 -10.58 -25.04 -26.53
N LYS A 146 -11.77 -25.09 -27.17
CA LYS A 146 -12.07 -26.08 -28.20
C LYS A 146 -11.19 -25.94 -29.44
N ALA A 147 -10.87 -24.71 -29.86
CA ALA A 147 -10.01 -24.46 -31.02
C ALA A 147 -8.54 -24.90 -30.78
N LEU A 148 -8.10 -24.92 -29.53
CA LEU A 148 -6.77 -25.39 -29.12
C LEU A 148 -6.78 -26.84 -28.62
N GLU A 149 -7.90 -27.55 -28.80
CA GLU A 149 -8.06 -28.95 -28.37
C GLU A 149 -7.75 -29.18 -26.87
N MET A 150 -8.03 -28.17 -26.03
CA MET A 150 -7.87 -28.28 -24.58
C MET A 150 -9.02 -29.05 -23.96
N ASP A 151 -8.75 -29.75 -22.85
CA ASP A 151 -9.73 -30.65 -22.21
C ASP A 151 -10.91 -29.87 -21.61
N SER A 152 -10.67 -28.63 -21.18
CA SER A 152 -11.72 -27.76 -20.65
C SER A 152 -11.46 -26.26 -20.87
N PRO A 153 -12.52 -25.43 -20.86
CA PRO A 153 -12.39 -23.97 -20.84
C PRO A 153 -11.62 -23.47 -19.60
N GLU A 154 -11.75 -24.16 -18.48
CA GLU A 154 -11.04 -23.83 -17.23
C GLU A 154 -9.52 -24.01 -17.40
N GLU A 155 -9.09 -25.07 -18.06
CA GLU A 155 -7.67 -25.30 -18.36
C GLU A 155 -7.08 -24.17 -19.23
N PHE A 156 -7.80 -23.77 -20.29
CA PHE A 156 -7.40 -22.64 -21.14
C PHE A 156 -7.31 -21.35 -20.33
N ASN A 157 -8.34 -21.04 -19.55
CA ASN A 157 -8.42 -19.84 -18.73
C ASN A 157 -7.26 -19.78 -17.73
N ASN A 158 -6.98 -20.87 -17.03
CA ASN A 158 -5.88 -20.94 -16.06
C ASN A 158 -4.51 -20.77 -16.74
N ALA A 159 -4.28 -21.41 -17.90
CA ALA A 159 -3.03 -21.30 -18.64
C ALA A 159 -2.78 -19.87 -19.14
N MET A 160 -3.81 -19.23 -19.70
CA MET A 160 -3.72 -17.86 -20.19
C MET A 160 -3.58 -16.85 -19.04
N PHE A 161 -4.33 -17.04 -17.95
CA PHE A 161 -4.17 -16.24 -16.74
C PHE A 161 -2.73 -16.30 -16.23
N HIS A 162 -2.18 -17.51 -16.11
CA HIS A 162 -0.80 -17.69 -15.66
C HIS A 162 0.18 -16.99 -16.59
N ARG A 163 0.04 -17.19 -17.90
CA ARG A 163 0.88 -16.55 -18.93
C ARG A 163 0.91 -15.02 -18.79
N GLU A 164 -0.24 -14.39 -18.52
CA GLU A 164 -0.31 -12.94 -18.36
C GLU A 164 0.49 -12.44 -17.16
N ILE A 165 0.47 -13.16 -16.03
CA ILE A 165 1.21 -12.77 -14.83
C ILE A 165 2.64 -13.32 -14.77
N THR A 166 3.01 -14.27 -15.65
CA THR A 166 4.32 -14.93 -15.66
C THR A 166 5.48 -13.94 -15.63
N ARG A 167 5.37 -12.83 -16.36
CA ARG A 167 6.43 -11.82 -16.38
C ARG A 167 6.70 -11.27 -14.99
N SER A 168 5.67 -10.77 -14.31
CA SER A 168 5.80 -10.25 -12.94
C SER A 168 6.30 -11.30 -11.93
N ILE A 169 5.95 -12.58 -12.12
CA ILE A 169 6.52 -13.66 -11.31
C ILE A 169 8.04 -13.78 -11.53
N ASN A 170 8.50 -13.68 -12.77
CA ASN A 170 9.92 -13.78 -13.09
C ASN A 170 10.71 -12.57 -12.58
N ASP A 171 10.17 -11.36 -12.69
CA ASP A 171 10.79 -10.16 -12.11
C ASP A 171 10.97 -10.29 -10.57
N LEU A 172 10.01 -10.90 -9.88
CA LEU A 172 10.14 -11.17 -8.44
C LEU A 172 11.22 -12.23 -8.14
N LYS A 173 11.38 -13.24 -9.00
CA LYS A 173 12.47 -14.23 -8.86
C LYS A 173 13.84 -13.58 -9.07
N GLU A 174 13.95 -12.69 -10.05
CA GLU A 174 15.18 -11.95 -10.34
C GLU A 174 15.59 -11.06 -9.16
N VAL A 175 14.62 -10.50 -8.42
CA VAL A 175 14.89 -9.81 -7.13
C VAL A 175 15.51 -10.75 -6.11
N VAL A 176 14.95 -11.96 -5.94
CA VAL A 176 15.48 -12.95 -4.99
C VAL A 176 16.92 -13.31 -5.35
N GLU A 177 17.18 -13.64 -6.61
CA GLU A 177 18.52 -13.97 -7.10
C GLU A 177 19.51 -12.81 -6.89
N THR A 178 19.08 -11.57 -7.17
CA THR A 178 19.92 -10.37 -6.95
C THR A 178 20.24 -10.15 -5.48
N LEU A 179 19.30 -10.42 -4.58
CA LEU A 179 19.50 -10.29 -3.14
C LEU A 179 20.45 -11.35 -2.59
N ASP A 180 20.33 -12.60 -3.06
CA ASP A 180 21.21 -13.70 -2.67
C ASP A 180 22.67 -13.42 -3.05
N ASP A 181 22.89 -12.77 -4.20
CA ASP A 181 24.23 -12.42 -4.69
C ASP A 181 24.82 -11.16 -4.05
N TYR A 182 24.02 -10.33 -3.36
CA TYR A 182 24.42 -8.99 -2.94
C TYR A 182 25.69 -8.98 -2.08
N ALA A 183 25.80 -9.90 -1.11
CA ALA A 183 26.96 -9.97 -0.21
C ALA A 183 28.26 -10.32 -0.96
N SER A 184 28.15 -11.14 -2.00
CA SER A 184 29.28 -11.63 -2.79
C SER A 184 29.63 -10.72 -3.97
N ASN A 185 28.66 -9.96 -4.50
CA ASN A 185 28.82 -9.23 -5.76
C ASN A 185 28.03 -7.90 -5.81
N LYS A 186 28.29 -7.02 -4.83
CA LYS A 186 27.57 -5.73 -4.65
C LYS A 186 27.47 -4.88 -5.93
N ASP A 187 28.58 -4.72 -6.66
CA ASP A 187 28.61 -3.84 -7.83
C ASP A 187 27.84 -4.39 -9.02
N TYR A 188 27.82 -5.72 -9.18
CA TYR A 188 26.94 -6.38 -10.13
C TYR A 188 25.48 -6.13 -9.76
N CYS A 189 25.10 -6.41 -8.51
CA CYS A 189 23.70 -6.29 -8.06
C CYS A 189 23.16 -4.86 -8.23
N LYS A 190 23.97 -3.83 -7.93
CA LYS A 190 23.60 -2.42 -8.16
C LYS A 190 23.35 -2.12 -9.64
N ARG A 191 24.25 -2.55 -10.53
CA ARG A 191 24.07 -2.36 -11.98
C ARG A 191 22.87 -3.14 -12.49
N HIS A 192 22.66 -4.33 -11.96
CA HIS A 192 21.58 -5.21 -12.36
C HIS A 192 20.22 -4.62 -12.01
N ILE A 193 19.98 -4.17 -10.77
CA ILE A 193 18.73 -3.48 -10.39
C ILE A 193 18.47 -2.26 -11.28
N LYS A 194 19.50 -1.44 -11.57
CA LYS A 194 19.35 -0.29 -12.47
C LYS A 194 18.94 -0.71 -13.90
N SER A 195 19.47 -1.83 -14.39
CA SER A 195 19.03 -2.43 -15.66
C SER A 195 17.57 -2.86 -15.59
N MET A 196 17.19 -3.59 -14.54
CA MET A 196 15.82 -4.08 -14.35
C MET A 196 14.81 -2.92 -14.29
N ILE A 197 15.15 -1.82 -13.62
CA ILE A 197 14.36 -0.57 -13.60
C ILE A 197 14.21 0.04 -15.00
N SER A 198 15.29 0.05 -15.78
CA SER A 198 15.25 0.54 -17.17
C SER A 198 14.31 -0.32 -18.02
N ASP A 199 14.44 -1.64 -17.91
CA ASP A 199 13.66 -2.59 -18.71
C ASP A 199 12.16 -2.51 -18.39
N ILE A 200 11.81 -2.42 -17.10
CA ILE A 200 10.40 -2.28 -16.71
C ILE A 200 9.82 -0.90 -17.08
N ASN A 201 10.62 0.18 -17.07
CA ASN A 201 10.19 1.50 -17.54
C ASN A 201 9.80 1.50 -19.01
N VAL A 202 10.60 0.86 -19.86
CA VAL A 202 10.28 0.73 -21.30
C VAL A 202 8.91 0.09 -21.46
N LEU A 203 8.66 -1.02 -20.77
CA LEU A 203 7.39 -1.75 -20.83
C LEU A 203 6.20 -0.98 -20.25
N LEU A 204 6.42 -0.17 -19.21
CA LEU A 204 5.37 0.69 -18.64
C LEU A 204 5.08 1.91 -19.53
N SER A 205 6.01 2.30 -20.40
CA SER A 205 5.90 3.44 -21.31
C SER A 205 5.33 3.08 -22.69
N GLU A 206 5.32 1.79 -23.05
CA GLU A 206 4.57 1.30 -24.21
C GLU A 206 3.08 1.61 -23.99
N LYS A 207 2.58 2.61 -24.72
CA LYS A 207 1.21 3.12 -24.62
C LYS A 207 0.21 1.98 -24.70
N GLU A 208 -0.81 2.04 -23.85
CA GLU A 208 -2.05 1.30 -24.07
C GLU A 208 -2.49 1.57 -25.52
N PRO A 209 -2.70 0.55 -26.36
CA PRO A 209 -3.37 0.79 -27.63
C PRO A 209 -4.72 1.41 -27.29
N ASP A 210 -4.96 2.62 -27.81
CA ASP A 210 -6.17 3.39 -27.60
C ASP A 210 -7.38 2.46 -27.66
N GLU A 211 -8.18 2.44 -26.59
CA GLU A 211 -9.49 1.78 -26.57
C GLU A 211 -10.33 2.38 -27.73
N GLN A 212 -10.39 1.66 -28.86
CA GLN A 212 -11.35 1.88 -29.96
C GLN A 212 -12.59 1.02 -29.73
#